data_AF-A0A643FCG6-F1
#
_entry.id   AF-A0A643FCG6-F1
#
_cell.length_a   1.000
_cell.length_b   1.000
_cell.length_c   1.000
_cell.angle_alpha   90.00
_cell.angle_beta   90.00
_cell.angle_gamma   90.00
#
_symmetry.space_group_name_H-M   'P 1'
#
loop_
_entity.id
_entity.type
_entity.pdbx_description
1 polymer ?
#
loop_
_entity_poly.entity_id
_entity_poly.type
_entity_poly.pdbx_seq_one_letter_code
_entity_poly.pdbx_strand_id
1 'polypeptide(L)'
;MTKNRVQYETAYIRMRTLLSEGDPSAEAKTTRFLDAKELIEKYELAVDRREALPSREAIAEAAFWLLFYTGLKHDSSKLKLVALLMTPEIGVSMYDIMPSVVALKNKATTLAESKIAEADELTPLVVKPRIIPDFF
;
A
#
# COMPACT_ATOMS: atom_id res chain seq x y z
N MET A 1 3.16 9.27 31.55
CA MET A 1 3.64 9.03 30.16
C MET A 1 2.59 8.17 29.46
N THR A 2 2.05 8.68 28.36
CA THR A 2 0.76 8.29 27.76
C THR A 2 0.80 6.92 27.10
N LYS A 3 -0.11 6.01 27.52
CA LYS A 3 -0.33 4.65 27.01
C LYS A 3 -0.32 4.56 25.46
N ASN A 4 -0.86 5.60 24.81
CA ASN A 4 -0.88 5.74 23.36
C ASN A 4 0.52 5.78 22.73
N ARG A 5 1.51 6.41 23.37
CA ARG A 5 2.87 6.53 22.82
C ARG A 5 3.55 5.16 22.71
N VAL A 6 3.40 4.31 23.73
CA VAL A 6 3.94 2.95 23.75
C VAL A 6 3.27 2.07 22.69
N GLN A 7 1.96 2.22 22.51
CA GLN A 7 1.18 1.49 21.51
C GLN A 7 1.61 1.85 20.08
N TYR A 8 1.79 3.13 19.76
CA TYR A 8 2.33 3.55 18.47
C TYR A 8 3.75 3.02 18.24
N GLU A 9 4.58 2.96 19.29
CA GLU A 9 5.93 2.42 19.21
C GLU A 9 5.95 0.92 18.89
N THR A 10 5.03 0.12 19.46
CA THR A 10 4.85 -1.30 19.10
C THR A 10 4.47 -1.48 17.63
N ALA A 11 3.57 -0.63 17.11
CA ALA A 11 3.21 -0.65 15.68
C ALA A 11 4.41 -0.32 14.79
N TYR A 12 5.22 0.69 15.15
CA TYR A 12 6.44 1.02 14.42
C TYR A 12 7.49 -0.09 14.43
N ILE A 13 7.61 -0.83 15.54
CA ILE A 13 8.49 -2.01 15.62
C ILE A 13 8.01 -3.09 14.66
N ARG A 14 6.71 -3.44 14.67
CA ARG A 14 6.12 -4.40 13.73
C ARG A 14 6.34 -3.99 12.27
N MET A 15 6.11 -2.72 11.94
CA MET A 15 6.39 -2.16 10.61
C MET A 15 7.87 -2.31 10.23
N ARG A 16 8.80 -2.05 11.15
CA ARG A 16 10.24 -2.24 10.89
C ARG A 16 10.61 -3.70 10.69
N THR A 17 10.01 -4.62 11.44
CA THR A 17 10.22 -6.06 11.27
C THR A 17 9.83 -6.50 9.86
N LEU A 18 8.66 -6.06 9.37
CA LEU A 18 8.20 -6.34 8.00
C LEU A 18 9.17 -5.82 6.92
N LEU A 19 9.92 -4.74 7.20
CA LEU A 19 10.93 -4.19 6.29
C LEU A 19 12.30 -4.85 6.41
N SER A 20 12.58 -5.51 7.54
CA SER A 20 13.89 -6.10 7.83
C SER A 20 14.11 -7.45 7.13
N GLU A 21 13.08 -8.05 6.54
CA GLU A 21 13.13 -9.31 5.81
C GLU A 21 13.81 -9.21 4.42
N GLY A 22 14.49 -8.09 4.14
CA GLY A 22 15.17 -7.81 2.87
C GLY A 22 14.29 -7.01 1.92
N ASP A 23 14.90 -6.30 0.96
CA ASP A 23 14.16 -5.58 -0.07
C ASP A 23 13.63 -6.60 -1.10
N PRO A 24 12.31 -6.84 -1.19
CA PRO A 24 11.77 -7.84 -2.11
C PRO A 24 12.06 -7.47 -3.57
N SER A 25 12.11 -8.48 -4.47
CA SER A 25 12.20 -8.25 -5.91
C SER A 25 11.04 -7.36 -6.40
N ALA A 26 11.24 -6.67 -7.53
CA ALA A 26 10.18 -5.82 -8.10
C ALA A 26 8.87 -6.61 -8.35
N GLU A 27 8.97 -7.87 -8.78
CA GLU A 27 7.82 -8.78 -8.93
C GLU A 27 7.13 -9.04 -7.59
N ALA A 28 7.89 -9.37 -6.54
CA ALA A 28 7.34 -9.61 -5.21
C ALA A 28 6.69 -8.34 -4.62
N LYS A 29 7.20 -7.15 -4.93
CA LYS A 29 6.57 -5.86 -4.56
C LYS A 29 5.22 -5.69 -5.25
N THR A 30 5.15 -5.98 -6.55
CA THR A 30 3.90 -5.92 -7.33
C THR A 30 2.87 -6.92 -6.82
N THR A 31 3.27 -8.17 -6.60
CA THR A 31 2.37 -9.20 -6.05
C THR A 31 1.84 -8.79 -4.69
N ARG A 32 2.71 -8.37 -3.75
CA ARG A 32 2.27 -7.91 -2.42
C ARG A 32 1.34 -6.70 -2.48
N PHE A 33 1.55 -5.79 -3.43
CA PHE A 33 0.65 -4.65 -3.64
C PHE A 33 -0.74 -5.10 -4.12
N LEU A 34 -0.80 -6.02 -5.09
CA LEU A 34 -2.04 -6.57 -5.63
C LEU A 34 -2.81 -7.37 -4.57
N ASP A 35 -2.12 -8.24 -3.83
CA ASP A 35 -2.70 -9.02 -2.74
C ASP A 35 -3.28 -8.10 -1.65
N ALA A 36 -2.56 -7.04 -1.30
CA ALA A 36 -3.01 -6.05 -0.33
C ALA A 36 -4.27 -5.29 -0.80
N LYS A 37 -4.32 -4.93 -2.08
CA LYS A 37 -5.49 -4.31 -2.70
C LYS A 37 -6.70 -5.24 -2.65
N GLU A 38 -6.53 -6.48 -3.10
CA GLU A 38 -7.60 -7.48 -3.12
C GLU A 38 -8.13 -7.78 -1.71
N LEU A 39 -7.24 -7.86 -0.71
CA LEU A 39 -7.65 -8.09 0.67
C LEU A 39 -8.52 -6.94 1.21
N ILE A 40 -8.19 -5.69 0.90
CA ILE A 40 -8.99 -4.53 1.33
C ILE A 40 -10.33 -4.49 0.60
N GLU A 41 -10.40 -4.89 -0.67
CA GLU A 41 -11.66 -5.03 -1.41
C GLU A 41 -12.56 -6.12 -0.81
N LYS A 42 -11.98 -7.27 -0.41
CA LYS A 42 -12.71 -8.32 0.31
C LYS A 42 -13.23 -7.82 1.66
N TYR A 43 -12.44 -7.03 2.36
CA TYR A 43 -12.85 -6.43 3.64
C TYR A 43 -13.99 -5.41 3.47
N GLU A 44 -13.90 -4.52 2.49
CA GLU A 44 -14.98 -3.58 2.11
C GLU A 44 -16.29 -4.34 1.83
N LEU A 45 -16.20 -5.39 0.99
CA LEU A 45 -17.34 -6.23 0.66
C LEU A 45 -17.92 -6.96 1.90
N ALA A 46 -17.05 -7.49 2.76
CA ALA A 46 -17.48 -8.20 3.97
C ALA A 46 -18.16 -7.25 4.97
N VAL A 47 -17.69 -6.00 5.07
CA VAL A 47 -18.34 -4.95 5.86
C VAL A 47 -19.73 -4.65 5.33
N ASP A 48 -19.87 -4.43 4.02
CA ASP A 48 -21.15 -4.10 3.39
C ASP A 48 -22.16 -5.25 3.51
N ARG A 49 -21.70 -6.48 3.34
CA ARG A 49 -22.54 -7.69 3.46
C ARG A 49 -22.76 -8.17 4.89
N ARG A 50 -22.10 -7.55 5.87
CA ARG A 50 -22.07 -8.00 7.27
C ARG A 50 -21.64 -9.46 7.42
N GLU A 51 -20.65 -9.86 6.62
CA GLU A 51 -20.03 -11.18 6.66
C GLU A 51 -18.87 -11.23 7.66
N ALA A 52 -18.23 -12.40 7.76
CA ALA A 52 -17.02 -12.57 8.56
C ALA A 52 -15.89 -11.67 8.03
N LEU A 53 -15.38 -10.80 8.89
CA LEU A 53 -14.32 -9.87 8.54
C LEU A 53 -12.95 -10.58 8.51
N PRO A 54 -12.03 -10.17 7.62
CA PRO A 54 -10.63 -10.56 7.73
C PRO A 54 -10.03 -10.13 9.07
N SER A 55 -8.95 -10.80 9.49
CA SER A 55 -8.28 -10.44 10.72
C SER A 55 -7.76 -9.00 10.66
N ARG A 56 -7.83 -8.28 11.79
CA ARG A 56 -7.32 -6.91 11.89
C ARG A 56 -5.84 -6.83 11.50
N GLU A 57 -5.05 -7.82 11.89
CA GLU A 57 -3.63 -7.88 11.56
C GLU A 57 -3.40 -7.98 10.04
N ALA A 58 -4.18 -8.78 9.33
CA ALA A 58 -4.08 -8.89 7.88
C ALA A 58 -4.45 -7.57 7.18
N ILE A 59 -5.47 -6.86 7.66
CA ILE A 59 -5.83 -5.53 7.13
C ILE A 59 -4.75 -4.50 7.44
N ALA A 60 -4.13 -4.56 8.63
CA ALA A 60 -3.03 -3.69 9.00
C ALA A 60 -1.82 -3.89 8.08
N GLU A 61 -1.48 -5.14 7.80
CA GLU A 61 -0.37 -5.50 6.92
C GLU A 61 -0.65 -5.10 5.45
N ALA A 62 -1.84 -5.36 4.93
CA ALA A 62 -2.22 -4.90 3.60
C ALA A 62 -2.14 -3.36 3.47
N ALA A 63 -2.69 -2.64 4.46
CA ALA A 63 -2.61 -1.18 4.49
C ALA A 63 -1.15 -0.68 4.57
N PHE A 64 -0.28 -1.39 5.30
CA PHE A 64 1.15 -1.11 5.36
C PHE A 64 1.83 -1.27 3.98
N TRP A 65 1.60 -2.37 3.28
CA TRP A 65 2.21 -2.61 1.97
C TRP A 65 1.78 -1.58 0.92
N LEU A 66 0.50 -1.20 0.90
CA LEU A 66 0.00 -0.12 0.05
C LEU A 66 0.71 1.21 0.32
N LEU A 67 0.92 1.55 1.60
CA LEU A 67 1.65 2.75 2.02
C LEU A 67 3.11 2.73 1.58
N PHE A 68 3.76 1.59 1.78
CA PHE A 68 5.18 1.45 1.54
C PHE A 68 5.51 1.54 0.05
N TYR A 69 4.79 0.81 -0.80
CA TYR A 69 5.10 0.74 -2.23
C TYR A 69 4.69 1.98 -3.02
N THR A 70 3.72 2.75 -2.53
CA THR A 70 3.29 3.98 -3.20
C THR A 70 4.08 5.21 -2.76
N GLY A 71 4.94 5.08 -1.74
CA GLY A 71 5.70 6.20 -1.19
C GLY A 71 4.88 7.08 -0.24
N LEU A 72 3.65 6.68 0.08
CA LEU A 72 2.79 7.35 1.06
C LEU A 72 3.30 7.22 2.51
N LYS A 73 4.43 6.53 2.74
CA LYS A 73 5.10 6.40 4.05
C LYS A 73 5.38 7.73 4.76
N HIS A 74 5.40 8.86 4.05
CA HIS A 74 5.59 10.19 4.65
C HIS A 74 4.28 10.84 5.12
N ASP A 75 3.12 10.27 4.76
CA ASP A 75 1.80 10.75 5.19
C ASP A 75 1.52 10.25 6.62
N SER A 76 1.77 11.14 7.60
CA SER A 76 1.60 10.84 9.03
C SER A 76 0.18 10.39 9.40
N SER A 77 -0.85 10.82 8.65
CA SER A 77 -2.23 10.41 8.86
C SER A 77 -2.44 8.94 8.50
N LYS A 78 -1.80 8.47 7.43
CA LYS A 78 -1.89 7.08 6.96
C LYS A 78 -1.02 6.14 7.81
N LEU A 79 0.14 6.61 8.28
CA LEU A 79 0.91 5.85 9.27
C LEU A 79 0.14 5.64 10.58
N LYS A 80 -0.56 6.68 11.05
CA LYS A 80 -1.44 6.56 12.22
C LYS A 80 -2.55 5.55 11.99
N LEU A 81 -3.16 5.55 10.80
CA LEU A 81 -4.20 4.58 10.42
C LEU A 81 -3.69 3.13 10.53
N VAL A 82 -2.51 2.83 9.96
CA VAL A 82 -1.94 1.48 10.09
C VAL A 82 -1.60 1.15 11.52
N ALA A 83 -1.05 2.10 12.28
CA ALA A 83 -0.74 1.86 13.67
C ALA A 83 -2.00 1.56 14.51
N LEU A 84 -3.13 2.24 14.25
CA LEU A 84 -4.43 1.93 14.86
C LEU A 84 -4.91 0.52 14.52
N LEU A 85 -4.71 0.07 13.27
CA LEU A 85 -5.01 -1.30 12.87
C LEU A 85 -4.08 -2.30 13.58
N MET A 86 -2.80 -2.00 13.76
CA MET A 86 -1.85 -2.88 14.44
C MET A 86 -2.02 -2.93 15.97
N THR A 87 -2.82 -2.05 16.57
CA THR A 87 -3.04 -1.97 18.02
C THR A 87 -4.52 -2.10 18.38
N PRO A 88 -5.04 -3.34 18.46
CA PRO A 88 -6.44 -3.59 18.78
C PRO A 88 -6.90 -2.99 20.11
N GLU A 89 -5.99 -2.81 21.07
CA GLU A 89 -6.24 -2.27 22.40
C GLU A 89 -6.69 -0.80 22.40
N ILE A 90 -6.56 -0.10 21.28
CA ILE A 90 -7.07 1.27 21.11
C ILE A 90 -8.61 1.29 20.96
N GLY A 91 -9.25 0.13 20.75
CA GLY A 91 -10.70 -0.01 20.84
C GLY A 91 -11.49 0.56 19.65
N VAL A 92 -10.82 0.92 18.55
CA VAL A 92 -11.48 1.37 17.31
C VAL A 92 -12.16 0.18 16.64
N SER A 93 -13.42 0.32 16.21
CA SER A 93 -14.15 -0.72 15.48
C SER A 93 -13.57 -0.97 14.09
N MET A 94 -13.58 -2.23 13.64
CA MET A 94 -13.27 -2.57 12.24
C MET A 94 -14.32 -2.02 11.28
N TYR A 95 -15.54 -1.70 11.71
CA TYR A 95 -16.53 -1.09 10.83
C TYR A 95 -16.26 0.42 10.64
N ASP A 96 -15.88 1.11 11.73
CA ASP A 96 -15.67 2.56 11.72
C ASP A 96 -14.39 2.96 10.97
N ILE A 97 -13.37 2.09 10.98
CA ILE A 97 -12.08 2.36 10.33
C ILE A 97 -12.13 2.09 8.82
N MET A 98 -13.11 1.31 8.34
CA MET A 98 -13.22 0.87 6.94
C MET A 98 -13.12 2.02 5.93
N PRO A 99 -13.85 3.16 6.07
CA PRO A 99 -13.78 4.24 5.10
C PRO A 99 -12.36 4.82 4.95
N SER A 100 -11.60 4.86 6.05
CA SER A 100 -10.22 5.34 6.02
C SER A 100 -9.26 4.36 5.32
N VAL A 101 -9.51 3.06 5.48
CA VAL A 101 -8.74 2.00 4.80
C VAL A 101 -9.04 2.01 3.29
N VAL A 102 -10.31 2.16 2.89
CA VAL A 102 -10.71 2.28 1.48
C VAL A 102 -10.12 3.55 0.86
N ALA A 103 -10.16 4.68 1.57
CA ALA A 103 -9.53 5.91 1.09
C ALA A 103 -8.01 5.76 0.90
N LEU A 104 -7.34 5.00 1.77
CA LEU A 104 -5.92 4.65 1.59
C LEU A 104 -5.72 3.79 0.34
N LYS A 105 -6.52 2.73 0.16
CA LYS A 105 -6.49 1.87 -1.05
C LYS A 105 -6.61 2.71 -2.31
N ASN A 106 -7.64 3.54 -2.40
CA ASN A 106 -7.89 4.34 -3.60
C ASN A 106 -6.73 5.29 -3.89
N LYS A 107 -6.21 6.00 -2.88
CA LYS A 107 -5.04 6.88 -3.04
C LYS A 107 -3.80 6.11 -3.48
N ALA A 108 -3.59 4.93 -2.91
CA ALA A 108 -2.47 4.06 -3.26
C ALA A 108 -2.59 3.54 -4.71
N THR A 109 -3.78 3.13 -5.13
CA THR A 109 -4.06 2.67 -6.50
C THR A 109 -3.86 3.79 -7.51
N THR A 110 -4.40 4.99 -7.28
CA THR A 110 -4.19 6.15 -8.17
C THR A 110 -2.70 6.48 -8.33
N LEU A 111 -1.92 6.42 -7.25
CA LEU A 111 -0.47 6.66 -7.30
C LEU A 111 0.31 5.54 -8.00
N ALA A 112 -0.17 4.31 -7.93
CA ALA A 112 0.43 3.19 -8.67
C ALA A 112 0.15 3.34 -10.17
N GLU A 113 -1.09 3.66 -10.53
CA GLU A 113 -1.52 3.89 -11.91
C GLU A 113 -0.79 5.08 -12.55
N SER A 114 -0.61 6.19 -11.82
CA SER A 114 0.11 7.36 -12.33
C SER A 114 1.58 7.04 -12.65
N LYS A 115 2.24 6.23 -11.81
CA LYS A 115 3.63 5.79 -12.05
C LYS A 115 3.77 4.87 -13.25
N ILE A 116 2.73 4.09 -13.56
CA ILE A 116 2.69 3.24 -14.75
C ILE A 116 2.48 4.11 -15.99
N ALA A 117 1.56 5.08 -15.93
CA ALA A 117 1.31 6.01 -17.05
C ALA A 117 2.55 6.87 -17.38
N GLU A 118 3.26 7.37 -16.36
CA GLU A 118 4.54 8.08 -16.55
C GLU A 118 5.63 7.19 -17.17
N ALA A 119 5.64 5.88 -16.87
CA ALA A 119 6.58 4.93 -17.47
C ALA A 119 6.25 4.63 -18.95
N ASP A 120 4.97 4.63 -19.31
CA ASP A 120 4.48 4.37 -20.68
C ASP A 120 4.69 5.62 -21.59
N GLU A 121 4.51 6.83 -21.04
CA GLU A 121 4.80 8.10 -21.72
C GLU A 121 6.30 8.35 -21.94
N LEU A 122 7.20 7.64 -21.24
CA LEU A 122 8.65 7.70 -21.47
C LEU A 122 9.12 6.82 -22.65
N THR A 123 8.20 6.14 -23.35
CA THR A 123 8.46 5.53 -24.67
C THR A 123 7.91 6.38 -25.81
N PRO A 124 8.64 7.43 -26.22
CA PRO A 124 8.84 7.62 -27.65
C PRO A 124 10.29 7.99 -27.99
N LEU A 125 10.75 7.51 -29.16
CA LEU A 125 12.07 7.71 -29.81
C LEU A 125 13.11 6.69 -29.28
N VAL A 126 13.55 5.68 -30.03
CA VAL A 126 14.33 5.76 -31.27
C VAL A 126 14.35 4.36 -31.90
N VAL A 127 13.86 4.19 -33.14
CA VAL A 127 14.66 3.66 -34.27
C VAL A 127 14.00 4.16 -35.56
N LYS A 128 14.40 5.35 -36.03
CA LYS A 128 14.31 5.62 -37.48
C LYS A 128 15.56 5.00 -38.10
N PRO A 129 15.45 4.06 -39.05
CA PRO A 129 16.62 3.58 -39.76
C PRO A 129 17.27 4.76 -40.49
N ARG A 130 18.54 5.02 -40.16
CA ARG A 130 19.34 6.04 -40.82
C ARG A 130 19.67 5.50 -42.21
N ILE A 131 18.93 5.95 -43.22
CA ILE A 131 19.29 5.73 -44.62
C ILE A 131 20.66 6.41 -44.81
N ILE A 132 21.70 5.60 -45.01
CA ILE A 132 23.02 6.06 -45.42
C ILE A 132 22.89 6.36 -46.91
N PRO A 133 23.09 7.60 -47.39
CA PRO A 133 23.17 7.81 -48.82
C PRO A 133 24.49 7.24 -49.34
N ASP A 134 24.38 6.32 -50.29
CA ASP A 134 25.49 5.80 -51.09
C ASP A 134 26.25 6.97 -51.74
N PHE A 135 27.55 7.06 -51.47
CA PHE A 135 28.46 7.87 -52.26
C PHE A 135 29.04 6.99 -53.37
N PHE A 136 28.60 7.26 -54.60
CA PHE A 136 29.31 6.91 -55.84
C PHE A 136 30.50 7.85 -56.04
#